data_AF-A2HQN8-F1
#
_entry.id   AF-A2HQN8-F1
#
_cell.length_a   1.000
_cell.length_b   1.000
_cell.length_c   1.000
_cell.angle_alpha   90.00
_cell.angle_beta   90.00
_cell.angle_gamma   90.00
#
_symmetry.space_group_name_H-M   'P 1'
#
loop_
_entity.id
_entity.type
_entity.pdbx_description
1 polymer ?
#
loop_
_entity_poly.entity_id
_entity_poly.type
_entity_poly.pdbx_seq_one_letter_code
_entity_poly.pdbx_strand_id
1 'polypeptide(L)' 'MEDAGHDLRGTVIIDPQGIVRHVQMNHPDVGRNVDEIIRLVKAYQFAAKHGEVCPAKWHD' A
#
# COMPACT_ATOMS: atom_id res chain seq x y z
N MET A 1 19.49 1.70 14.89
CA MET A 1 18.90 0.70 13.99
C MET A 1 20.09 -0.05 13.42
N GLU A 2 20.59 -0.99 14.22
CA GLU A 2 21.86 -1.67 13.96
C GLU A 2 21.72 -2.64 12.77
N ASP A 3 22.83 -2.82 12.05
CA ASP A 3 23.04 -3.66 10.86
C ASP A 3 22.63 -5.13 11.10
N ALA A 4 21.33 -5.42 11.08
CA ALA A 4 20.83 -6.78 11.12
C ALA A 4 21.08 -7.56 9.80
N GLY A 5 21.65 -6.90 8.79
CA GLY A 5 21.96 -7.49 7.48
C GLY A 5 20.72 -7.88 6.67
N HIS A 6 19.53 -7.43 7.07
CA HIS A 6 18.26 -7.73 6.41
C HIS A 6 17.35 -6.51 6.32
N ASP A 7 16.50 -6.49 5.30
CA ASP A 7 15.57 -5.39 5.05
C ASP A 7 14.36 -5.40 6.00
N LEU A 8 13.71 -4.24 6.09
CA LEU A 8 12.33 -4.13 6.59
C LEU A 8 11.34 -4.70 5.58
N ARG A 9 10.13 -5.05 6.03
CA ARG A 9 9.08 -5.56 5.15
C ARG A 9 8.36 -4.40 4.46
N GLY A 10 8.89 -3.98 3.31
CA GLY A 10 8.31 -2.94 2.48
C GLY A 10 7.17 -3.42 1.58
N THR A 11 6.19 -2.54 1.35
CA THR A 11 5.18 -2.66 0.28
C THR A 11 5.07 -1.33 -0.45
N VAL A 12 5.16 -1.37 -1.78
CA VAL A 12 5.03 -0.18 -2.64
C VAL A 12 3.93 -0.46 -3.66
N ILE A 13 2.98 0.46 -3.79
CA ILE A 13 1.96 0.43 -4.85
C ILE A 13 2.35 1.49 -5.87
N ILE A 14 2.59 1.05 -7.10
CA ILE A 14 2.96 1.89 -8.25
C ILE A 14 1.83 1.79 -9.28
N ASP A 15 1.37 2.94 -9.77
CA ASP A 15 0.34 2.97 -10.80
C ASP A 15 0.91 2.72 -12.21
N PRO A 16 0.07 2.57 -13.25
CA PRO A 16 0.52 2.36 -14.63
C PRO A 16 1.34 3.51 -15.22
N GLN A 17 1.32 4.70 -14.61
CA GLN A 17 2.14 5.85 -15.02
C GLN A 17 3.52 5.85 -14.34
N GLY A 18 3.81 4.84 -13.51
CA GLY A 18 5.07 4.73 -12.77
C GLY A 18 5.11 5.60 -11.51
N ILE A 19 3.98 6.15 -11.06
CA ILE A 19 3.90 7.02 -9.89
C ILE A 19 3.67 6.15 -8.65
N VAL A 20 4.48 6.37 -7.61
CA VAL A 20 4.29 5.75 -6.29
C VAL A 20 3.05 6.33 -5.64
N ARG A 21 2.06 5.49 -5.36
CA ARG A 21 0.79 5.88 -4.71
C ARG A 21 0.76 5.57 -3.23
N HIS A 22 1.45 4.52 -2.80
CA HIS A 22 1.47 4.08 -1.41
C HIS A 22 2.81 3.44 -1.06
N VAL A 23 3.27 3.67 0.17
CA VAL A 23 4.44 3.02 0.76
C VAL A 23 4.07 2.61 2.19
N GLN A 24 4.32 1.35 2.52
CA GLN A 24 4.17 0.81 3.87
C GLN A 24 5.46 0.10 4.26
N MET A 25 5.89 0.32 5.50
CA MET A 25 7.08 -0.31 6.09
C MET A 25 6.69 -1.01 7.39
N ASN A 26 6.91 -2.32 7.44
CA ASN A 26 6.67 -3.13 8.64
C ASN A 26 8.00 -3.59 9.24
N HIS A 27 8.03 -3.73 10.57
CA HIS A 27 9.10 -4.45 11.25
C HIS A 27 9.18 -5.90 10.71
N PRO A 28 10.36 -6.53 10.66
CA PRO A 28 10.50 -7.92 10.20
C PRO A 28 9.68 -8.93 11.01
N ASP A 29 9.37 -8.62 12.26
CA ASP A 29 8.55 -9.47 13.13
C ASP A 29 7.05 -9.39 12.84
N VAL A 30 6.61 -8.38 12.09
CA VAL A 30 5.18 -8.13 11.84
C VAL A 30 4.86 -8.35 10.37
N GLY A 31 3.97 -9.32 10.11
CA GLY A 31 3.49 -9.61 8.77
C GLY A 31 2.73 -8.45 8.13
N ARG A 32 2.54 -8.53 6.81
CA ARG A 32 1.68 -7.62 6.05
C ARG A 32 0.24 -8.13 6.09
N ASN A 33 -0.71 -7.22 5.97
CA ASN A 33 -2.11 -7.57 5.74
C ASN A 33 -2.39 -7.52 4.23
N VAL A 34 -2.60 -8.67 3.60
CA VAL A 34 -2.85 -8.77 2.15
C VAL A 34 -4.20 -8.17 1.77
N ASP A 35 -5.22 -8.33 2.61
CA ASP A 35 -6.55 -7.77 2.34
C ASP A 35 -6.51 -6.24 2.29
N GLU A 36 -5.71 -5.62 3.16
CA GLU A 36 -5.49 -4.16 3.14
C GLU A 36 -4.76 -3.70 1.88
N ILE A 37 -3.76 -4.47 1.42
CA ILE A 37 -3.04 -4.18 0.17
C ILE A 37 -4.00 -4.23 -1.01
N ILE A 38 -4.87 -5.24 -1.07
CA ILE A 38 -5.90 -5.37 -2.12
C ILE A 38 -6.90 -4.21 -2.02
N ARG A 39 -7.37 -3.87 -0.82
CA ARG A 39 -8.29 -2.74 -0.58
C ARG A 39 -7.69 -1.42 -1.08
N LEU A 40 -6.42 -1.16 -0.79
CA LEU A 40 -5.70 0.03 -1.27
C LEU A 40 -5.60 0.06 -2.80
N VAL A 41 -5.23 -1.06 -3.43
CA VAL A 41 -5.18 -1.15 -4.91
C VAL A 41 -6.54 -0.81 -5.52
N LYS A 42 -7.62 -1.39 -4.99
CA LYS A 42 -8.99 -1.10 -5.45
C LYS A 42 -9.38 0.36 -5.23
N ALA A 43 -9.02 0.94 -4.08
CA ALA A 43 -9.29 2.35 -3.78
C ALA A 43 -8.60 3.29 -4.78
N TYR A 44 -7.33 3.03 -5.11
CA TYR A 44 -6.63 3.83 -6.12
C TYR A 44 -7.23 3.66 -7.52
N GLN A 45 -7.65 2.46 -7.89
CA GLN A 45 -8.34 2.22 -9.16
C GLN A 45 -9.70 2.94 -9.22
N PHE A 46 -10.48 2.91 -8.13
CA PHE A 46 -11.74 3.62 -8.02
C PHE A 46 -11.53 5.13 -8.14
N ALA A 47 -10.62 5.70 -7.36
CA ALA A 47 -10.31 7.13 -7.39
C ALA A 47 -9.84 7.58 -8.79
N ALA A 48 -8.98 6.79 -9.45
CA ALA A 48 -8.52 7.09 -10.80
C ALA A 48 -9.64 7.02 -11.85
N LYS A 49 -10.59 6.09 -11.71
CA LYS A 49 -11.70 5.91 -12.65
C LYS A 49 -12.82 6.95 -12.47
N HIS A 50 -13.12 7.32 -11.23
CA HIS A 50 -14.28 8.14 -10.88
C HIS A 50 -13.93 9.59 -10.57
N GLY A 51 -12.65 9.91 -10.32
CA GLY A 51 -12.23 11.25 -9.87
C GLY A 51 -12.67 11.57 -8.45
N GLU A 52 -13.07 10.56 -7.68
CA GLU A 52 -13.56 10.69 -6.30
C GLU A 52 -12.49 10.29 -5.27
N VAL A 53 -12.72 10.64 -4.00
CA VAL A 53 -11.86 10.27 -2.87
C VAL A 53 -12.45 9.10 -2.08
N CYS A 54 -11.59 8.23 -1.57
CA CYS A 54 -11.97 7.11 -0.71
C CYS A 54 -11.81 7.51 0.78
N PRO A 55 -12.89 7.58 1.58
CA PRO A 55 -12.80 7.93 3.00
C PRO A 55 -12.09 6.84 3.83
N ALA A 56 -11.83 7.14 5.11
CA ALA A 56 -11.30 6.15 6.05
C ALA A 56 -12.23 4.92 6.12
N LYS A 57 -11.63 3.72 6.18
CA LYS A 57 -12.36 2.44 6.12
C LYS A 57 -13.21 2.25 4.85
N TRP A 58 -12.90 2.95 3.76
CA TRP A 58 -13.50 2.66 2.47
C TRP A 58 -13.24 1.20 2.08
N HIS A 59 -14.30 0.48 1.75
CA HIS A 59 -14.29 -0.86 1.18
C HIS A 59 -15.29 -0.84 0.02
N ASP A 60 -14.98 -1.58 -1.03
CA ASP A 60 -15.85 -1.79 -2.18
C ASP A 60 -17.00 -2.75 -1.87
#